data_AF-A0A1P8JZI1-F1
#
_entry.id   AF-A0A1P8JZI1-F1
#
_cell.length_a   1.000
_cell.length_b   1.000
_cell.length_c   1.000
_cell.angle_alpha   90.00
_cell.angle_beta   90.00
_cell.angle_gamma   90.00
#
_symmetry.space_group_name_H-M   'P 1'
#
loop_
_entity.id
_entity.type
_entity.pdbx_description
1 polymer ?
#
loop_
_entity_poly.entity_id
_entity_poly.type
_entity_poly.pdbx_seq_one_letter_code
_entity_poly.pdbx_strand_id
1 'polypeptide(L)'
;MKVKTQSKKVNKAWLNDHVNDPYVILAKREGYRARAAYKLKEIDESLHLIKPGQVVVDLGSAPGAWSQYVRRKLSPKTATGGGAAAGELNGTIIAIDLLPMEPVEGVQFFQGDFREAEVLGLLTQALGGRLADVVVSDMAPNLSGLASVDTARVAELIELAVEFCQIHMKREGALVVKVFHGSGYNELVQLFKRSFNTVKPVKPKASRDKSSETFLVGLGLKAVA
;
A
#
# COMPACT_ATOMS: atom_id res chain seq x y z
N MET A 1 40.72 -13.36 11.66
CA MET A 1 39.86 -14.05 10.68
C MET A 1 39.48 -13.07 9.58
N LYS A 2 39.79 -13.35 8.31
CA LYS A 2 39.38 -12.50 7.19
C LYS A 2 37.88 -12.72 6.93
N VAL A 3 37.06 -11.71 7.18
CA VAL A 3 35.64 -11.70 6.80
C VAL A 3 35.58 -11.70 5.27
N LYS A 4 35.14 -12.83 4.69
CA LYS A 4 34.80 -12.90 3.26
C LYS A 4 33.44 -12.23 3.08
N THR A 5 33.43 -10.97 2.68
CA THR A 5 32.23 -10.32 2.16
C THR A 5 31.87 -10.99 0.83
N GLN A 6 30.90 -11.90 0.84
CA GLN A 6 30.31 -12.40 -0.40
C GLN A 6 29.59 -11.23 -1.08
N SER A 7 30.23 -10.62 -2.08
CA SER A 7 29.57 -9.73 -3.02
C SER A 7 28.40 -10.50 -3.66
N LYS A 8 27.16 -10.12 -3.33
CA LYS A 8 25.96 -10.64 -3.99
C LYS A 8 26.07 -10.23 -5.46
N LYS A 9 26.45 -11.18 -6.33
CA LYS A 9 26.44 -10.98 -7.79
C LYS A 9 25.04 -10.52 -8.18
N VAL A 10 24.91 -9.25 -8.53
CA VAL A 10 23.66 -8.68 -9.04
C VAL A 10 23.31 -9.42 -10.33
N ASN A 11 22.12 -10.01 -10.38
CA ASN A 11 21.65 -10.72 -11.57
C ASN A 11 21.48 -9.71 -12.71
N LYS A 12 22.40 -9.76 -13.69
CA LYS A 12 22.44 -8.81 -14.81
C LYS A 12 21.16 -8.79 -15.63
N ALA A 13 20.47 -9.94 -15.77
CA ALA A 13 19.21 -10.01 -16.50
C ALA A 13 18.08 -9.29 -15.75
N TRP A 14 17.95 -9.53 -14.44
CA TRP A 14 16.96 -8.82 -13.61
C TRP A 14 17.23 -7.32 -13.57
N LEU A 15 18.50 -6.91 -13.49
CA LEU A 15 18.89 -5.50 -13.50
C LEU A 15 18.54 -4.84 -14.83
N ASN A 16 18.82 -5.52 -15.95
CA ASN A 16 18.44 -5.04 -17.28
C ASN A 16 16.91 -4.92 -17.44
N ASP A 17 16.15 -5.93 -16.99
CA ASP A 17 14.69 -5.90 -16.99
C ASP A 17 14.13 -4.79 -16.09
N HIS A 18 14.80 -4.48 -14.98
CA HIS A 18 14.40 -3.41 -14.08
C HIS A 18 14.68 -2.01 -14.66
N VAL A 19 15.84 -1.80 -15.27
CA VAL A 19 16.21 -0.49 -15.84
C VAL A 19 15.36 -0.17 -17.07
N ASN A 20 15.00 -1.16 -17.88
CA ASN A 20 14.17 -0.99 -19.07
C ASN A 20 12.67 -1.05 -18.81
N ASP A 21 12.27 -1.20 -17.54
CA ASP A 21 10.87 -1.25 -17.15
C ASP A 21 10.21 0.13 -17.35
N PRO A 22 9.19 0.26 -18.22
CA PRO A 22 8.62 1.56 -18.57
C PRO A 22 8.07 2.30 -17.35
N TYR A 23 7.57 1.58 -16.34
CA TYR A 23 7.07 2.19 -15.11
C TYR A 23 8.19 2.61 -14.14
N VAL A 24 9.38 2.00 -14.21
CA VAL A 24 10.56 2.47 -13.45
C VAL A 24 11.08 3.77 -14.06
N ILE A 25 11.16 3.82 -15.40
CA ILE A 25 11.55 5.03 -16.13
C ILE A 25 10.55 6.15 -15.85
N LEU A 26 9.25 5.86 -15.92
CA LEU A 26 8.20 6.84 -15.66
C LEU A 26 8.21 7.31 -14.20
N ALA A 27 8.39 6.40 -13.23
CA ALA A 27 8.50 6.77 -11.81
C ALA A 27 9.65 7.74 -11.58
N LYS A 28 10.83 7.46 -12.15
CA LYS A 28 11.99 8.34 -12.06
C LYS A 28 11.72 9.70 -12.71
N ARG A 29 11.12 9.71 -13.90
CA ARG A 29 10.76 10.93 -14.63
C ARG A 29 9.76 11.80 -13.86
N GLU A 30 8.77 11.19 -13.23
CA GLU A 30 7.72 11.88 -12.48
C GLU A 30 8.06 12.08 -11.00
N GLY A 31 9.26 11.70 -10.55
CA GLY A 31 9.71 11.88 -9.16
C GLY A 31 9.04 10.96 -8.12
N TYR A 32 8.48 9.83 -8.55
CA TYR A 32 8.07 8.77 -7.63
C TYR A 32 9.27 7.92 -7.22
N ARG A 33 9.28 7.48 -5.96
CA ARG A 33 10.35 6.65 -5.37
C ARG A 33 10.37 5.25 -5.95
N ALA A 34 9.22 4.72 -6.38
CA ALA A 34 9.12 3.41 -6.99
C ALA A 34 7.97 3.34 -7.99
N ARG A 35 8.07 2.40 -8.93
CA ARG A 35 7.00 2.07 -9.88
C ARG A 35 5.69 1.62 -9.20
N ALA A 36 5.75 1.21 -7.92
CA ALA A 36 4.59 0.78 -7.14
C ALA A 36 3.51 1.87 -7.08
N ALA A 37 3.88 3.15 -7.16
CA ALA A 37 2.94 4.28 -7.27
C ALA A 37 1.92 4.10 -8.41
N TYR A 38 2.34 3.54 -9.55
CA TYR A 38 1.45 3.31 -10.69
C TYR A 38 0.46 2.17 -10.45
N LYS A 39 0.77 1.21 -9.58
CA LYS A 39 -0.17 0.14 -9.22
C LYS A 39 -1.37 0.74 -8.49
N LEU A 40 -1.12 1.53 -7.45
CA LEU A 40 -2.18 2.24 -6.73
C LEU A 40 -2.90 3.25 -7.63
N LYS A 41 -2.15 3.98 -8.47
CA LYS A 41 -2.74 4.91 -9.44
C LYS A 41 -3.75 4.24 -10.35
N GLU A 42 -3.40 3.11 -10.96
CA GLU A 42 -4.31 2.40 -11.87
C GLU A 42 -5.53 1.83 -11.12
N ILE A 43 -5.34 1.32 -9.89
CA ILE A 43 -6.45 0.86 -9.04
C ILE A 43 -7.39 2.02 -8.71
N ASP A 44 -6.85 3.15 -8.22
CA ASP A 44 -7.64 4.32 -7.87
C ASP A 44 -8.33 4.95 -9.08
N GLU A 45 -7.66 5.05 -10.24
CA GLU A 45 -8.27 5.60 -11.45
C GLU A 45 -9.41 4.74 -11.98
N SER A 46 -9.34 3.42 -11.80
CA SER A 46 -10.40 2.50 -12.21
C SER A 46 -11.59 2.43 -11.24
N LEU A 47 -11.36 2.66 -9.94
CA LEU A 47 -12.37 2.48 -8.89
C LEU A 47 -12.78 3.76 -8.17
N HIS A 48 -12.08 4.87 -8.42
CA HIS A 48 -12.30 6.19 -7.83
C HIS A 48 -12.34 6.18 -6.29
N LEU A 49 -11.35 5.54 -5.69
CA LEU A 49 -11.30 5.27 -4.24
C LEU A 49 -10.95 6.53 -3.44
N ILE A 50 -9.95 7.27 -3.90
CA ILE A 50 -9.33 8.38 -3.18
C ILE A 50 -9.84 9.71 -3.72
N LYS A 51 -10.36 10.54 -2.83
CA LYS A 51 -10.99 11.83 -3.11
C LYS A 51 -10.46 12.91 -2.18
N PRO A 52 -10.32 14.17 -2.63
CA PRO A 52 -9.96 15.27 -1.76
C PRO A 52 -10.87 15.36 -0.53
N GLY A 53 -10.28 15.69 0.63
CA GLY A 53 -10.93 15.78 1.93
C GLY A 53 -10.90 14.50 2.76
N GLN A 54 -10.44 13.38 2.19
CA GLN A 54 -10.40 12.09 2.86
C GLN A 54 -9.20 11.91 3.80
N VAL A 55 -9.37 10.99 4.76
CA VAL A 55 -8.29 10.43 5.56
C VAL A 55 -7.83 9.12 4.92
N VAL A 56 -6.54 9.04 4.57
CA VAL A 56 -5.93 7.85 3.97
C VAL A 56 -4.83 7.30 4.88
N VAL A 57 -4.87 6.00 5.15
CA VAL A 57 -3.83 5.28 5.88
C VAL A 57 -3.06 4.36 4.94
N ASP A 58 -1.73 4.47 4.94
CA ASP A 58 -0.79 3.66 4.14
C ASP A 58 0.00 2.71 5.05
N LEU A 59 -0.36 1.42 5.04
CA LEU A 59 0.26 0.36 5.85
C LEU A 59 1.36 -0.34 5.06
N GLY A 60 2.55 -0.50 5.64
CA GLY A 60 3.70 -0.99 4.88
C GLY A 60 4.15 0.03 3.83
N SER A 61 4.16 1.30 4.23
CA SER A 61 4.34 2.43 3.33
C SER A 61 5.73 2.55 2.71
N ALA A 62 6.78 1.96 3.30
CA ALA A 62 8.16 2.14 2.82
C ALA A 62 8.33 1.53 1.41
N PRO A 63 8.96 2.25 0.45
CA PRO A 63 9.75 3.48 0.63
C PRO A 63 8.93 4.78 0.47
N GLY A 64 7.61 4.74 0.45
CA GLY A 64 6.71 5.91 0.41
C GLY A 64 6.08 6.17 -0.96
N ALA A 65 6.15 5.21 -1.88
CA ALA A 65 5.66 5.41 -3.25
C ALA A 65 4.14 5.56 -3.32
N TRP A 66 3.38 4.80 -2.52
CA TRP A 66 1.92 4.94 -2.42
C TRP A 66 1.55 6.24 -1.72
N SER A 67 2.16 6.54 -0.58
CA SER A 67 2.09 7.85 0.08
C SER A 67 2.33 9.05 -0.87
N GLN A 68 3.33 8.99 -1.76
CA GLN A 68 3.56 10.03 -2.77
C GLN A 68 2.39 10.16 -3.76
N TYR A 69 1.81 9.04 -4.20
CA TYR A 69 0.64 9.08 -5.07
C TYR A 69 -0.56 9.70 -4.35
N VAL A 70 -0.86 9.25 -3.13
CA VAL A 70 -1.94 9.79 -2.30
C VAL A 70 -1.77 11.29 -2.07
N ARG A 71 -0.55 11.73 -1.76
CA ARG A 71 -0.20 13.14 -1.57
C ARG A 71 -0.53 14.00 -2.79
N ARG A 72 -0.22 13.52 -3.98
CA ARG A 72 -0.61 14.21 -5.22
C ARG A 72 -2.13 14.16 -5.41
N LYS A 73 -2.76 13.00 -5.19
CA LYS A 73 -4.20 12.83 -5.39
C LYS A 73 -5.06 13.75 -4.51
N LEU A 74 -4.62 14.02 -3.28
CA LEU A 74 -5.29 14.89 -2.32
C LEU A 74 -4.89 16.38 -2.44
N SER A 75 -3.99 16.73 -3.35
CA SER A 75 -3.67 18.14 -3.59
C SER A 75 -4.79 18.84 -4.36
N PRO A 76 -5.10 20.11 -4.06
CA PRO A 76 -5.98 20.92 -4.88
C PRO A 76 -5.55 20.91 -6.35
N LYS A 77 -6.52 20.87 -7.26
CA LYS A 77 -6.25 21.08 -8.68
C LYS A 77 -6.11 22.58 -8.94
N THR A 78 -4.98 23.01 -9.46
CA THR A 78 -4.78 24.40 -9.91
C THR A 78 -5.13 24.55 -11.39
N ALA A 79 -5.34 25.78 -11.86
CA ALA A 79 -5.59 26.08 -13.27
C ALA A 79 -4.45 25.60 -14.21
N THR A 80 -3.24 25.43 -13.69
CA THR A 80 -2.06 24.90 -14.41
C THR A 80 -1.87 23.39 -14.25
N GLY A 81 -2.80 22.69 -13.58
CA GLY A 81 -2.75 21.25 -13.32
C GLY A 81 -3.00 20.88 -11.85
N GLY A 82 -3.32 19.62 -11.59
CA GLY A 82 -3.49 19.07 -10.23
C GLY A 82 -2.45 18.00 -9.90
N GLY A 83 -2.23 17.76 -8.62
CA GLY A 83 -1.28 16.72 -8.18
C GLY A 83 0.12 17.22 -7.87
N ALA A 84 0.22 18.36 -7.18
CA ALA A 84 1.50 18.86 -6.71
C ALA A 84 2.13 17.88 -5.71
N ALA A 85 3.46 17.77 -5.72
CA ALA A 85 4.19 17.01 -4.71
C ALA A 85 4.32 17.78 -3.37
N ALA A 86 4.00 19.08 -3.39
CA ALA A 86 4.20 20.04 -2.32
C ALA A 86 3.06 21.07 -2.25
N GLY A 87 2.94 21.82 -1.15
CA GLY A 87 1.93 22.85 -0.92
C GLY A 87 0.68 22.37 -0.18
N GLU A 88 -0.46 23.04 -0.43
CA GLU A 88 -1.72 22.75 0.25
C GLU A 88 -2.17 21.29 0.06
N LEU A 89 -2.69 20.70 1.14
CA LEU A 89 -3.21 19.34 1.17
C LEU A 89 -4.68 19.38 1.58
N ASN A 90 -5.56 18.85 0.73
CA ASN A 90 -6.97 18.65 1.07
C ASN A 90 -7.19 17.20 1.51
N GLY A 91 -6.90 16.92 2.78
CA GLY A 91 -7.08 15.61 3.40
C GLY A 91 -6.04 15.33 4.49
N THR A 92 -5.96 14.08 4.93
CA THR A 92 -4.96 13.63 5.90
C THR A 92 -4.35 12.33 5.42
N ILE A 93 -3.02 12.23 5.50
CA ILE A 93 -2.29 11.02 5.12
C ILE A 93 -1.47 10.57 6.32
N ILE A 94 -1.70 9.33 6.74
CA ILE A 94 -0.94 8.68 7.82
C ILE A 94 -0.27 7.45 7.23
N ALA A 95 1.02 7.32 7.40
CA ALA A 95 1.82 6.23 6.86
C ALA A 95 2.48 5.48 8.01
N ILE A 96 2.45 4.15 7.98
CA ILE A 96 3.07 3.31 9.01
C ILE A 96 3.92 2.24 8.34
N ASP A 97 5.14 2.05 8.84
CA ASP A 97 6.01 0.97 8.40
C ASP A 97 7.03 0.59 9.48
N LEU A 98 7.49 -0.65 9.49
CA LEU A 98 8.61 -1.10 10.33
C LEU A 98 9.93 -0.46 9.90
N LEU A 99 10.09 -0.26 8.60
CA LEU A 99 11.28 0.29 7.97
C LEU A 99 11.22 1.82 7.93
N PRO A 100 12.36 2.51 8.10
CA PRO A 100 12.40 3.95 7.91
C PRO A 100 12.17 4.30 6.43
N MET A 101 11.61 5.48 6.18
CA MET A 101 11.56 6.05 4.84
C MET A 101 11.82 7.56 4.89
N GLU A 102 12.31 8.11 3.78
CA GLU A 102 12.43 9.55 3.63
C GLU A 102 11.06 10.23 3.82
N PRO A 103 10.97 11.41 4.44
CA PRO A 103 9.69 12.11 4.61
C PRO A 103 9.01 12.40 3.27
N VAL A 104 7.70 12.18 3.19
CA VAL A 104 6.85 12.66 2.09
C VAL A 104 6.08 13.87 2.62
N GLU A 105 6.12 14.99 1.92
CA GLU A 105 5.46 16.22 2.38
C GLU A 105 3.96 15.99 2.62
N GLY A 106 3.44 16.50 3.73
CA GLY A 106 2.03 16.35 4.10
C GLY A 106 1.63 14.95 4.58
N VAL A 107 2.59 14.03 4.72
CA VAL A 107 2.38 12.69 5.26
C VAL A 107 2.92 12.61 6.68
N GLN A 108 2.07 12.20 7.63
CA GLN A 108 2.50 11.85 8.98
C GLN A 108 3.01 10.42 8.97
N PHE A 109 4.31 10.22 9.18
CA PHE A 109 4.93 8.89 9.16
C PHE A 109 5.24 8.42 10.58
N PHE A 110 4.82 7.19 10.89
CA PHE A 110 5.17 6.49 12.12
C PHE A 110 5.99 5.24 11.78
N GLN A 111 7.22 5.21 12.29
CA GLN A 111 8.05 4.03 12.17
C GLN A 111 7.74 3.09 13.33
N GLY A 112 7.23 1.90 13.03
CA GLY A 112 6.93 0.87 14.01
C GLY A 112 5.88 -0.13 13.53
N ASP A 113 5.61 -1.12 14.38
CA ASP A 113 4.57 -2.11 14.13
C ASP A 113 3.22 -1.55 14.62
N PHE A 114 2.22 -1.46 13.74
CA PHE A 114 0.89 -0.96 14.09
C PHE A 114 0.12 -1.89 15.04
N ARG A 115 0.65 -3.04 15.42
CA ARG A 115 0.11 -3.88 16.50
C ARG A 115 0.55 -3.41 17.89
N GLU A 116 1.64 -2.64 17.95
CA GLU A 116 2.21 -2.17 19.21
C GLU A 116 1.43 -0.97 19.74
N ALA A 117 1.17 -0.97 21.05
CA ALA A 117 0.34 0.04 21.71
C ALA A 117 0.85 1.48 21.50
N GLU A 118 2.17 1.65 21.41
CA GLU A 118 2.79 2.95 21.14
C GLU A 118 2.40 3.49 19.76
N VAL A 119 2.52 2.67 18.72
CA VAL A 119 2.20 3.07 17.34
C VAL A 119 0.70 3.27 17.16
N LEU A 120 -0.12 2.44 17.80
CA LEU A 120 -1.58 2.63 17.85
C LEU A 120 -2.00 3.92 18.56
N GLY A 121 -1.25 4.32 19.60
CA GLY A 121 -1.44 5.60 20.30
C GLY A 121 -1.16 6.79 19.38
N LEU A 122 -0.04 6.76 18.65
CA LEU A 122 0.32 7.78 17.65
C LEU A 122 -0.73 7.88 16.53
N LEU A 123 -1.17 6.74 16.01
CA LEU A 123 -2.22 6.66 15.01
C LEU A 123 -3.52 7.29 15.50
N THR A 124 -3.96 6.91 16.71
CA THR A 124 -5.22 7.40 17.29
C THR A 124 -5.18 8.90 17.51
N GLN A 125 -4.04 9.42 17.98
CA GLN A 125 -3.80 10.85 18.10
C GLN A 125 -3.87 11.57 16.74
N ALA A 126 -3.21 11.03 15.72
CA ALA A 126 -3.19 11.62 14.37
C ALA A 126 -4.56 11.57 13.67
N LEU A 127 -5.35 10.54 13.94
CA LEU A 127 -6.73 10.43 13.47
C LEU A 127 -7.64 11.48 14.13
N GLY A 128 -7.39 11.82 15.40
CA GLY A 128 -8.14 12.87 16.11
C GLY A 128 -9.63 12.56 16.21
N GLY A 129 -9.98 11.29 16.46
CA GLY A 129 -11.36 10.80 16.52
C GLY A 129 -12.03 10.55 15.16
N ARG A 130 -11.35 10.83 14.05
CA ARG A 130 -11.82 10.45 12.71
C ARG A 130 -11.48 8.99 12.42
N LEU A 131 -12.20 8.39 11.47
CA LEU A 131 -11.87 7.09 10.90
C LEU A 131 -11.33 7.29 9.48
N ALA A 132 -10.47 6.37 9.04
CA ALA A 132 -9.94 6.34 7.68
C ALA A 132 -11.07 6.16 6.66
N ASP A 133 -11.03 6.91 5.57
CA ASP A 133 -11.88 6.70 4.41
C ASP A 133 -11.32 5.59 3.51
N VAL A 134 -9.99 5.55 3.39
CA VAL A 134 -9.27 4.56 2.58
C VAL A 134 -8.06 4.05 3.35
N VAL A 135 -7.91 2.74 3.39
CA VAL A 135 -6.68 2.07 3.86
C VAL A 135 -6.04 1.39 2.66
N VAL A 136 -4.75 1.59 2.49
CA VAL A 136 -3.95 0.96 1.43
C VAL A 136 -2.80 0.21 2.07
N SER A 137 -2.48 -0.98 1.54
CA SER A 137 -1.37 -1.80 2.02
C SER A 137 -0.63 -2.46 0.85
N ASP A 138 0.64 -2.09 0.69
CA ASP A 138 1.59 -2.78 -0.18
C ASP A 138 2.55 -3.68 0.62
N MET A 139 2.13 -4.11 1.82
CA MET A 139 2.90 -5.03 2.66
C MET A 139 3.23 -6.32 1.91
N ALA A 140 4.47 -6.80 2.08
CA ALA A 140 4.90 -8.11 1.64
C ALA A 140 5.85 -8.69 2.69
N PRO A 141 5.74 -9.99 3.01
CA PRO A 141 6.69 -10.62 3.90
C PRO A 141 8.03 -10.84 3.19
N ASN A 142 9.09 -11.01 3.97
CA ASN A 142 10.31 -11.59 3.45
C ASN A 142 10.04 -13.02 2.98
N LEU A 143 10.12 -13.25 1.67
CA LEU A 143 9.90 -14.56 1.07
C LEU A 143 11.01 -15.52 1.51
N SER A 144 10.61 -16.64 2.07
CA SER A 144 11.48 -17.75 2.47
C SER A 144 11.84 -18.65 1.29
N GLY A 145 11.02 -18.64 0.22
CA GLY A 145 11.12 -19.58 -0.90
C GLY A 145 10.38 -20.90 -0.66
N LEU A 146 9.80 -21.10 0.54
CA LEU A 146 8.92 -22.21 0.85
C LEU A 146 7.47 -21.75 0.71
N ALA A 147 6.77 -22.29 -0.29
CA ALA A 147 5.44 -21.83 -0.68
C ALA A 147 4.44 -21.81 0.49
N SER A 148 4.40 -22.83 1.33
CA SER A 148 3.47 -22.91 2.47
C SER A 148 3.73 -21.83 3.53
N VAL A 149 5.00 -21.56 3.83
CA VAL A 149 5.40 -20.53 4.80
C VAL A 149 5.10 -19.14 4.24
N ASP A 150 5.41 -18.92 2.97
CA ASP A 150 5.18 -17.63 2.31
C ASP A 150 3.67 -17.34 2.18
N THR A 151 2.85 -18.35 1.86
CA THR A 151 1.38 -18.26 1.90
C THR A 151 0.88 -17.83 3.27
N ALA A 152 1.33 -18.48 4.36
CA ALA A 152 0.88 -18.17 5.70
C ALA A 152 1.26 -16.74 6.13
N ARG A 153 2.48 -16.30 5.81
CA ARG A 153 2.95 -14.94 6.12
C ARG A 153 2.21 -13.86 5.34
N VAL A 154 1.87 -14.13 4.08
CA VAL A 154 1.03 -13.22 3.30
C VAL A 154 -0.35 -13.14 3.95
N ALA A 155 -0.94 -14.29 4.32
CA ALA A 155 -2.26 -14.31 4.94
C ALA A 155 -2.31 -13.51 6.24
N GLU A 156 -1.32 -13.67 7.13
CA GLU A 156 -1.21 -12.91 8.38
C GLU A 156 -1.21 -11.39 8.13
N LEU A 157 -0.41 -10.90 7.18
CA LEU A 157 -0.37 -9.46 6.85
C LEU A 157 -1.70 -8.93 6.33
N ILE A 158 -2.45 -9.75 5.59
CA ILE A 158 -3.77 -9.39 5.07
C ILE A 158 -4.83 -9.41 6.17
N GLU A 159 -4.80 -10.42 7.05
CA GLU A 159 -5.67 -10.50 8.21
C GLU A 159 -5.50 -9.27 9.10
N LEU A 160 -4.26 -8.88 9.40
CA LEU A 160 -3.95 -7.67 10.15
C LEU A 160 -4.49 -6.40 9.49
N ALA A 161 -4.40 -6.27 8.16
CA ALA A 161 -4.95 -5.12 7.44
C ALA A 161 -6.49 -5.09 7.49
N VAL A 162 -7.15 -6.25 7.45
CA VAL A 162 -8.61 -6.37 7.58
C VAL A 162 -9.06 -6.02 9.00
N GLU A 163 -8.38 -6.54 10.02
CA GLU A 163 -8.63 -6.23 11.43
C GLU A 163 -8.44 -4.74 11.72
N PHE A 164 -7.36 -4.15 11.20
CA PHE A 164 -7.12 -2.72 11.27
C PHE A 164 -8.33 -1.92 10.74
N CYS A 165 -8.85 -2.30 9.57
CA CYS A 165 -10.00 -1.64 8.97
C CYS A 165 -11.27 -1.76 9.82
N GLN A 166 -11.50 -2.89 10.49
CA GLN A 166 -12.68 -3.08 11.34
C GLN A 166 -12.73 -2.07 12.50
N ILE A 167 -11.58 -1.60 12.97
CA ILE A 167 -11.45 -0.68 14.10
C ILE A 167 -11.28 0.78 13.64
N HIS A 168 -10.46 1.00 12.61
CA HIS A 168 -9.95 2.34 12.26
C HIS A 168 -10.47 2.90 10.94
N MET A 169 -11.35 2.19 10.22
CA MET A 169 -11.90 2.64 8.93
C MET A 169 -13.42 2.86 9.01
N LYS A 170 -13.91 3.83 8.25
CA LYS A 170 -15.36 4.09 8.09
C LYS A 170 -16.06 2.88 7.49
N ARG A 171 -17.35 2.73 7.81
CA ARG A 171 -18.18 1.63 7.29
C ARG A 171 -18.29 1.63 5.78
N GLU A 172 -18.29 2.80 5.16
CA GLU A 172 -18.34 3.03 3.71
C GLU A 172 -16.95 3.07 3.05
N GLY A 173 -15.89 2.88 3.84
CA GLY A 173 -14.51 3.01 3.38
C GLY A 173 -14.04 1.88 2.46
N ALA A 174 -12.80 2.00 2.01
CA ALA A 174 -12.16 1.05 1.09
C ALA A 174 -10.81 0.54 1.61
N LEU A 175 -10.57 -0.75 1.47
CA LEU A 175 -9.27 -1.38 1.70
C LEU A 175 -8.68 -1.86 0.37
N VAL A 176 -7.43 -1.49 0.09
CA VAL A 176 -6.62 -2.06 -1.01
C VAL A 176 -5.45 -2.83 -0.41
N VAL A 177 -5.30 -4.10 -0.76
CA VAL A 177 -4.14 -4.90 -0.32
C VAL A 177 -3.47 -5.60 -1.49
N LYS A 178 -2.14 -5.70 -1.43
CA LYS A 178 -1.36 -6.60 -2.30
C LYS A 178 -1.50 -8.04 -1.83
N VAL A 179 -1.81 -8.93 -2.76
CA VAL A 179 -1.79 -10.38 -2.53
C VAL A 179 -1.02 -11.08 -3.65
N PHE A 180 -0.78 -12.38 -3.51
CA PHE A 180 -0.14 -13.19 -4.54
C PHE A 180 -1.07 -14.33 -4.93
N HIS A 181 -1.25 -14.55 -6.24
CA HIS A 181 -1.92 -15.75 -6.74
C HIS A 181 -1.09 -16.98 -6.39
N GLY A 182 -1.76 -17.99 -5.83
CA GLY A 182 -1.15 -19.23 -5.36
C GLY A 182 -2.01 -19.92 -4.32
N SER A 183 -1.41 -20.83 -3.55
CA SER A 183 -2.02 -21.41 -2.35
C SER A 183 -2.43 -20.30 -1.37
N GLY A 184 -3.64 -20.35 -0.83
CA GLY A 184 -4.16 -19.34 0.11
C GLY A 184 -4.93 -18.19 -0.53
N TYR A 185 -4.83 -17.96 -1.85
CA TYR A 185 -5.50 -16.83 -2.49
C TYR A 185 -7.03 -16.89 -2.35
N ASN A 186 -7.61 -18.08 -2.50
CA ASN A 186 -9.07 -18.24 -2.40
C ASN A 186 -9.56 -17.98 -0.99
N GLU A 187 -8.81 -18.40 0.02
CA GLU A 187 -9.07 -18.18 1.44
C GLU A 187 -9.09 -16.68 1.75
N LEU A 188 -8.14 -15.91 1.19
CA LEU A 188 -8.10 -14.45 1.31
C LEU A 188 -9.28 -13.77 0.60
N VAL A 189 -9.69 -14.27 -0.57
CA VAL A 189 -10.91 -13.78 -1.23
C VAL A 189 -12.14 -14.04 -0.35
N GLN A 190 -12.23 -15.21 0.30
CA GLN A 190 -13.32 -15.52 1.20
C GLN A 190 -13.30 -14.65 2.46
N LEU A 191 -12.12 -14.37 3.02
CA LEU A 191 -11.95 -13.39 4.09
C LEU A 191 -12.52 -12.03 3.68
N PHE A 192 -12.12 -11.52 2.51
CA PHE A 192 -12.66 -10.26 1.98
C PHE A 192 -14.18 -10.30 1.79
N LYS A 193 -14.73 -11.41 1.29
CA LYS A 193 -16.19 -11.57 1.10
C LYS A 193 -16.94 -11.61 2.42
N ARG A 194 -16.32 -12.08 3.51
CA ARG A 194 -16.91 -12.01 4.86
C ARG A 194 -16.83 -10.60 5.44
N SER A 195 -15.76 -9.86 5.16
CA SER A 195 -15.51 -8.55 5.76
C SER A 195 -16.09 -7.35 5.01
N PHE A 196 -16.29 -7.46 3.69
CA PHE A 196 -16.70 -6.33 2.83
C PHE A 196 -17.97 -6.63 2.01
N ASN A 197 -18.71 -5.58 1.68
CA ASN A 197 -19.93 -5.62 0.86
C ASN A 197 -19.60 -5.93 -0.60
N THR A 198 -18.52 -5.34 -1.13
CA THR A 198 -18.04 -5.60 -2.48
C THR A 198 -16.56 -5.95 -2.45
N VAL A 199 -16.17 -6.98 -3.21
CA VAL A 199 -14.78 -7.43 -3.34
C VAL A 199 -14.41 -7.43 -4.80
N LYS A 200 -13.31 -6.75 -5.15
CA LYS A 200 -12.80 -6.65 -6.52
C LYS A 200 -11.34 -7.10 -6.58
N PRO A 201 -11.04 -8.24 -7.22
CA PRO A 201 -9.69 -8.57 -7.65
C PRO A 201 -9.24 -7.63 -8.76
N VAL A 202 -8.04 -7.08 -8.66
CA VAL A 202 -7.47 -6.14 -9.64
C VAL A 202 -6.02 -6.50 -9.92
N LYS A 203 -5.68 -6.68 -11.21
CA LYS A 203 -4.30 -6.84 -11.68
C LYS A 203 -3.90 -5.57 -12.46
N PRO A 204 -3.17 -4.62 -11.86
CA PRO A 204 -2.70 -3.43 -12.55
C PRO A 204 -1.73 -3.80 -13.68
N LYS A 205 -1.73 -3.03 -14.77
CA LYS A 205 -0.74 -3.11 -15.85
C LYS A 205 0.67 -2.78 -15.33
N ALA A 206 0.75 -1.97 -14.28
CA ALA A 206 1.98 -1.68 -13.56
C ALA A 206 2.52 -2.87 -12.73
N SER A 207 1.80 -4.00 -12.62
CA SER A 207 2.38 -5.27 -12.14
C SER A 207 3.04 -6.00 -13.31
N ARG A 208 4.22 -6.60 -13.08
CA ARG A 208 4.87 -7.44 -14.11
C ARG A 208 3.99 -8.65 -14.44
N ASP A 209 3.91 -9.00 -15.72
CA ASP A 209 3.12 -10.15 -16.21
C ASP A 209 3.59 -11.48 -15.59
N LYS A 210 4.91 -11.63 -15.42
CA LYS A 210 5.52 -12.82 -14.79
C LYS A 210 5.33 -12.88 -13.27
N SER A 211 4.80 -11.83 -12.65
CA SER A 211 4.57 -11.79 -11.21
C SER A 211 3.21 -12.41 -10.88
N SER A 212 3.16 -13.22 -9.83
CA SER A 212 1.90 -13.69 -9.24
C SER A 212 1.17 -12.59 -8.44
N GLU A 213 1.79 -11.43 -8.25
CA GLU A 213 1.20 -10.28 -7.55
C GLU A 213 -0.16 -9.88 -8.15
N THR A 214 -1.15 -9.66 -7.31
CA THR A 214 -2.45 -9.09 -7.67
C THR A 214 -2.95 -8.28 -6.48
N PHE A 215 -4.10 -7.63 -6.60
CA PHE A 215 -4.66 -6.81 -5.53
C PHE A 215 -6.09 -7.21 -5.23
N LEU A 216 -6.47 -7.16 -3.96
CA LEU A 216 -7.86 -7.24 -3.55
C LEU A 216 -8.30 -5.86 -3.06
N VAL A 217 -9.46 -5.42 -3.55
CA VAL A 217 -10.12 -4.20 -3.10
C VAL A 217 -11.42 -4.59 -2.40
N GLY A 218 -11.52 -4.28 -1.11
CA GLY A 218 -12.74 -4.40 -0.32
C GLY A 218 -13.42 -3.04 -0.20
N LEU A 219 -14.72 -2.97 -0.53
CA LEU A 219 -15.52 -1.74 -0.43
C LEU A 219 -16.67 -1.95 0.53
N GLY A 220 -16.79 -1.03 1.50
CA GLY A 220 -17.81 -1.02 2.52
C GLY A 220 -17.67 -2.18 3.50
N LEU A 221 -17.32 -1.90 4.75
CA LEU A 221 -17.28 -2.90 5.82
C LEU A 221 -18.68 -3.46 6.08
N LYS A 222 -18.73 -4.78 6.25
CA LYS A 222 -19.90 -5.45 6.80
C LYS A 222 -20.00 -5.17 8.29
N ALA A 223 -21.23 -5.17 8.82
CA ALA A 223 -21.38 -5.23 10.27
C ALA A 223 -20.77 -6.54 10.78
N VAL A 224 -20.00 -6.46 11.86
CA VAL A 224 -19.68 -7.65 12.65
C VAL A 224 -21.02 -8.14 13.19
N ALA A 225 -21.39 -9.37 12.82
CA ALA A 225 -22.62 -10.02 13.29
C ALA A 225 -22.51 -10.36 14.77
#